data_AF-A0A502HJB7-F1
#
_entry.id   AF-A0A502HJB7-F1
#
_cell.length_a   1.000
_cell.length_b   1.000
_cell.length_c   1.000
_cell.angle_alpha   90.00
_cell.angle_beta   90.00
_cell.angle_gamma   90.00
#
_symmetry.space_group_name_H-M   'P 1'
#
loop_
_entity.id
_entity.type
_entity.pdbx_description
1 polymer ?
#
loop_
_entity_poly.entity_id
_entity_poly.type
_entity_poly.pdbx_seq_one_letter_code
_entity_poly.pdbx_strand_id
1 'polypeptide(L)'
;MAFVIREGDPTTTGGKVVKGSTNTTVEYQKAARISDPVWCPKCSSMGFIAEGNPTVIDEFVAIATHGHAVQCGCPFGSNRLISTQTSTMAAEDVSVAIAPDFAAKAQAATHIWAQAISDGSYKSEFTAGIPTNNLSGYKPPKLCVFAKSCTVPAGSIDAGKGKEPADNFGKVAVLGAVGAPASVEAGSSGITYLGRIAGQLGTEGLGTWALRSAVTAGSVATGLLLAFLPRDIADGSLYTEEQLRGMSEAATRVRFQFRKDEKGETQVYGIHTAQSSGMASVPVVNAKWSADKQHIEAHVGGVTIIWTPNDGPVITAPSPYPGMSDELSKVLVHPIAEDTDTQVEIYPAENDITWQDCILVFPPKSGVPPLYIVFAKPAVNPLEVGVYKDLSNRSVKDTLDIDHITSQAALRTYIVDNFDNVTPEEIKYLLSQAPSIAIPQSVHRKYSETYAGRNVKAKQRLDASNLKAAVDSNFDAIKRGLLEEGYAEGDIEKAREELHNLHKEQGWYK
;
A
#
# COMPACT_ATOMS: atom_id res chain seq x y z
N MET A 1 -29.96 -22.38 6.76
CA MET A 1 -29.82 -23.80 6.38
C MET A 1 -29.23 -23.84 4.98
N ALA A 2 -28.16 -24.60 4.77
CA ALA A 2 -27.46 -24.71 3.48
C ALA A 2 -27.29 -26.18 3.07
N PHE A 3 -27.40 -26.48 1.77
CA PHE A 3 -27.30 -27.85 1.26
C PHE A 3 -25.87 -28.38 1.36
N VAL A 4 -25.72 -29.65 1.75
CA VAL A 4 -24.44 -30.36 1.82
C VAL A 4 -23.84 -30.56 0.43
N ILE A 5 -22.53 -30.31 0.30
CA ILE A 5 -21.76 -30.53 -0.92
C ILE A 5 -21.26 -31.98 -0.98
N ARG A 6 -21.16 -32.50 -2.20
CA ARG A 6 -20.73 -33.87 -2.50
C ARG A 6 -19.59 -33.89 -3.51
N GLU A 7 -18.94 -35.04 -3.62
CA GLU A 7 -18.04 -35.33 -4.72
C GLU A 7 -18.76 -35.09 -6.07
N GLY A 8 -18.12 -34.41 -7.01
CA GLY A 8 -18.71 -34.07 -8.31
C GLY A 8 -19.51 -32.76 -8.36
N ASP A 9 -19.87 -32.16 -7.22
CA ASP A 9 -20.57 -30.89 -7.20
C ASP A 9 -19.72 -29.75 -7.82
N PRO A 10 -20.34 -28.83 -8.58
CA PRO A 10 -19.63 -27.80 -9.30
C PRO A 10 -19.20 -26.63 -8.39
N THR A 11 -18.41 -25.75 -8.98
CA THR A 11 -17.99 -24.48 -8.37
C THR A 11 -18.34 -23.29 -9.25
N THR A 12 -18.37 -22.10 -8.70
CA THR A 12 -18.62 -20.84 -9.45
C THR A 12 -17.59 -20.55 -10.55
N THR A 13 -16.43 -21.22 -10.55
CA THR A 13 -15.42 -21.10 -11.63
C THR A 13 -15.59 -22.14 -12.73
N GLY A 14 -16.62 -22.98 -12.69
CA GLY A 14 -16.79 -24.12 -13.61
C GLY A 14 -15.96 -25.35 -13.24
N GLY A 15 -15.27 -25.29 -12.09
CA GLY A 15 -14.58 -26.43 -11.48
C GLY A 15 -15.51 -27.40 -10.77
N LYS A 16 -14.94 -28.41 -10.10
CA LYS A 16 -15.72 -29.43 -9.38
C LYS A 16 -14.96 -30.07 -8.22
N VAL A 17 -15.70 -30.62 -7.26
CA VAL A 17 -15.15 -31.45 -6.18
C VAL A 17 -14.71 -32.80 -6.75
N VAL A 18 -13.47 -33.22 -6.46
CA VAL A 18 -12.85 -34.41 -7.09
C VAL A 18 -12.92 -35.65 -6.21
N LYS A 19 -13.02 -35.47 -4.90
CA LYS A 19 -13.17 -36.58 -3.94
C LYS A 19 -13.90 -36.10 -2.70
N GLY A 20 -14.67 -36.99 -2.07
CA GLY A 20 -15.32 -36.76 -0.77
C GLY A 20 -14.94 -37.81 0.28
N SER A 21 -15.69 -37.81 1.38
CA SER A 21 -15.59 -38.73 2.51
C SER A 21 -15.60 -40.20 2.11
N THR A 22 -14.84 -41.03 2.82
CA THR A 22 -14.88 -42.49 2.69
C THR A 22 -16.03 -43.13 3.47
N ASN A 23 -16.62 -42.42 4.42
CA ASN A 23 -17.52 -42.98 5.44
C ASN A 23 -18.94 -42.41 5.37
N THR A 24 -19.10 -41.20 4.81
CA THR A 24 -20.38 -40.50 4.75
C THR A 24 -20.81 -40.24 3.30
N THR A 25 -22.05 -40.61 2.98
CA THR A 25 -22.66 -40.37 1.66
C THR A 25 -23.98 -39.61 1.79
N VAL A 26 -24.29 -38.81 0.77
CA VAL A 26 -25.54 -38.07 0.59
C VAL A 26 -26.07 -38.41 -0.79
N GLU A 27 -27.24 -39.05 -0.86
CA GLU A 27 -27.82 -39.59 -2.08
C GLU A 27 -26.82 -40.42 -2.90
N TYR A 28 -26.16 -41.39 -2.24
CA TYR A 28 -25.20 -42.32 -2.86
C TYR A 28 -23.88 -41.71 -3.36
N GLN A 29 -23.66 -40.41 -3.14
CA GLN A 29 -22.43 -39.71 -3.50
C GLN A 29 -21.71 -39.25 -2.23
N LYS A 30 -20.37 -39.29 -2.22
CA LYS A 30 -19.58 -39.02 -1.01
C LYS A 30 -19.73 -37.57 -0.58
N ALA A 31 -19.99 -37.32 0.70
CA ALA A 31 -20.07 -35.96 1.24
C ALA A 31 -18.69 -35.29 1.19
N ALA A 32 -18.62 -34.03 0.77
CA ALA A 32 -17.38 -33.28 0.67
C ALA A 32 -17.06 -32.58 1.99
N ARG A 33 -15.80 -32.64 2.43
CA ARG A 33 -15.32 -32.11 3.71
C ARG A 33 -14.32 -31.00 3.50
N ILE A 34 -14.03 -30.25 4.56
CA ILE A 34 -12.83 -29.41 4.61
C ILE A 34 -11.61 -30.23 4.17
N SER A 35 -10.71 -29.62 3.40
CA SER A 35 -9.49 -30.20 2.80
C SER A 35 -9.68 -31.12 1.60
N ASP A 36 -10.91 -31.51 1.25
CA ASP A 36 -11.13 -32.36 0.08
C ASP A 36 -10.77 -31.63 -1.24
N PRO A 37 -10.25 -32.36 -2.25
CA PRO A 37 -9.67 -31.77 -3.44
C PRO A 37 -10.73 -31.21 -4.39
N VAL A 38 -10.43 -30.04 -4.96
CA VAL A 38 -11.30 -29.36 -5.93
C VAL A 38 -10.48 -28.97 -7.14
N TRP A 39 -10.93 -29.30 -8.34
CA TRP A 39 -10.30 -28.82 -9.57
C TRP A 39 -10.88 -27.48 -9.99
N CYS A 40 -10.03 -26.52 -10.37
CA CYS A 40 -10.44 -25.22 -10.88
C CYS A 40 -9.89 -24.97 -12.31
N PRO A 41 -10.75 -24.81 -13.33
CA PRO A 41 -10.32 -24.52 -14.70
C PRO A 41 -9.77 -23.10 -14.86
N LYS A 42 -10.23 -22.14 -14.03
CA LYS A 42 -9.84 -20.72 -14.16
C LYS A 42 -8.36 -20.49 -13.86
N CYS A 43 -7.79 -21.23 -12.92
CA CYS A 43 -6.36 -21.15 -12.57
C CYS A 43 -5.59 -22.44 -12.92
N SER A 44 -6.21 -23.38 -13.64
CA SER A 44 -5.62 -24.67 -14.03
C SER A 44 -4.91 -25.41 -12.89
N SER A 45 -5.48 -25.36 -11.68
CA SER A 45 -4.88 -25.97 -10.50
C SER A 45 -5.85 -26.80 -9.66
N MET A 46 -5.29 -27.78 -8.97
CA MET A 46 -5.94 -28.48 -7.86
C MET A 46 -5.90 -27.57 -6.63
N GLY A 47 -7.07 -27.26 -6.10
CA GLY A 47 -7.29 -26.60 -4.82
C GLY A 47 -7.91 -27.55 -3.79
N PHE A 48 -8.42 -26.98 -2.71
CA PHE A 48 -9.13 -27.71 -1.66
C PHE A 48 -10.26 -26.88 -1.07
N ILE A 49 -11.20 -27.55 -0.40
CA ILE A 49 -12.29 -26.90 0.31
C ILE A 49 -11.76 -26.21 1.57
N ALA A 50 -11.98 -24.90 1.69
CA ALA A 50 -11.44 -24.07 2.77
C ALA A 50 -12.41 -23.84 3.94
N GLU A 51 -13.70 -24.12 3.73
CA GLU A 51 -14.77 -23.83 4.67
C GLU A 51 -15.72 -25.02 4.83
N GLY A 52 -16.19 -25.24 6.07
CA GLY A 52 -17.11 -26.33 6.42
C GLY A 52 -18.15 -25.86 7.43
N ASN A 53 -19.24 -26.61 7.56
CA ASN A 53 -20.32 -26.30 8.47
C ASN A 53 -20.12 -27.08 9.78
N PRO A 54 -19.87 -26.42 10.92
CA PRO A 54 -19.59 -27.10 12.18
C PRO A 54 -20.77 -27.91 12.74
N THR A 55 -21.99 -27.73 12.22
CA THR A 55 -23.16 -28.50 12.65
C THR A 55 -23.31 -29.85 11.95
N VAL A 56 -22.52 -30.09 10.90
CA VAL A 56 -22.51 -31.36 10.15
C VAL A 56 -21.06 -31.81 10.00
N ILE A 57 -20.70 -32.87 10.72
CA ILE A 57 -19.32 -33.36 10.81
C ILE A 57 -19.23 -34.82 10.37
N ASP A 58 -18.10 -35.18 9.76
CA ASP A 58 -17.70 -36.54 9.43
C ASP A 58 -16.32 -36.80 10.04
N GLU A 59 -16.24 -37.74 10.99
CA GLU A 59 -15.00 -38.06 11.72
C GLU A 59 -14.22 -36.83 12.21
N PHE A 60 -14.95 -35.90 12.86
CA PHE A 60 -14.43 -34.63 13.39
C PHE A 60 -14.03 -33.57 12.35
N VAL A 61 -14.28 -33.81 11.07
CA VAL A 61 -14.07 -32.82 10.00
C VAL A 61 -15.41 -32.26 9.56
N ALA A 62 -15.53 -30.93 9.52
CA ALA A 62 -16.75 -30.28 9.05
C ALA A 62 -17.02 -30.57 7.56
N ILE A 63 -18.27 -30.90 7.25
CA ILE A 63 -18.77 -31.09 5.89
C ILE A 63 -19.04 -29.73 5.25
N ALA A 64 -18.71 -29.60 3.97
CA ALA A 64 -18.92 -28.37 3.22
C ALA A 64 -20.38 -28.19 2.82
N THR A 65 -20.88 -26.95 2.83
CA THR A 65 -22.21 -26.60 2.38
C THR A 65 -22.16 -25.59 1.23
N HIS A 66 -23.29 -25.41 0.55
CA HIS A 66 -23.45 -24.44 -0.54
C HIS A 66 -22.88 -23.07 -0.19
N GLY A 67 -22.11 -22.47 -1.10
CA GLY A 67 -21.51 -21.14 -0.92
C GLY A 67 -20.13 -21.11 -0.26
N HIS A 68 -19.69 -22.22 0.33
CA HIS A 68 -18.38 -22.32 0.97
C HIS A 68 -17.22 -22.13 0.00
N ALA A 69 -16.16 -21.49 0.48
CA ALA A 69 -15.00 -21.11 -0.30
C ALA A 69 -14.08 -22.28 -0.66
N VAL A 70 -13.51 -22.20 -1.86
CA VAL A 70 -12.46 -23.11 -2.36
C VAL A 70 -11.13 -22.35 -2.38
N GLN A 71 -10.11 -22.89 -1.71
CA GLN A 71 -8.74 -22.39 -1.82
C GLN A 71 -8.08 -22.99 -3.07
N CYS A 72 -7.84 -22.14 -4.06
CA CYS A 72 -7.13 -22.47 -5.30
C CYS A 72 -6.28 -21.26 -5.74
N GLY A 73 -5.73 -21.27 -6.95
CA GLY A 73 -4.92 -20.15 -7.48
C GLY A 73 -5.69 -18.86 -7.78
N CYS A 74 -7.02 -18.85 -7.67
CA CYS A 74 -7.83 -17.63 -7.79
C CYS A 74 -7.84 -16.82 -6.48
N PRO A 75 -8.15 -15.50 -6.52
CA PRO A 75 -8.37 -14.71 -5.30
C PRO A 75 -9.33 -15.41 -4.33
N PHE A 76 -9.00 -15.44 -3.05
CA PHE A 76 -9.81 -16.16 -2.05
C PHE A 76 -11.25 -15.64 -2.03
N GLY A 77 -12.22 -16.54 -1.87
CA GLY A 77 -13.66 -16.21 -1.91
C GLY A 77 -14.26 -16.03 -3.31
N SER A 78 -13.45 -15.96 -4.39
CA SER A 78 -13.96 -15.86 -5.76
C SER A 78 -14.45 -17.20 -6.35
N ASN A 79 -14.01 -18.32 -5.75
CA ASN A 79 -14.44 -19.68 -6.12
C ASN A 79 -15.25 -20.29 -4.97
N ARG A 80 -16.53 -20.60 -5.22
CA ARG A 80 -17.47 -21.12 -4.21
C ARG A 80 -18.14 -22.40 -4.67
N LEU A 81 -18.48 -23.27 -3.72
CA LEU A 81 -19.13 -24.56 -3.95
C LEU A 81 -20.63 -24.38 -4.27
N ILE A 82 -21.14 -25.18 -5.21
CA ILE A 82 -22.54 -25.17 -5.65
C ILE A 82 -23.11 -26.58 -5.42
N SER A 83 -24.24 -26.69 -4.71
CA SER A 83 -24.86 -28.00 -4.44
C SER A 83 -25.76 -28.36 -5.61
N THR A 84 -25.69 -29.61 -6.08
CA THR A 84 -26.64 -30.14 -7.07
C THR A 84 -27.84 -30.87 -6.46
N GLN A 85 -27.73 -31.26 -5.18
CA GLN A 85 -28.82 -31.89 -4.43
C GLN A 85 -29.60 -30.88 -3.59
N THR A 86 -30.84 -31.24 -3.25
CA THR A 86 -31.76 -30.42 -2.48
C THR A 86 -32.43 -31.18 -1.31
N SER A 87 -31.90 -32.35 -0.93
CA SER A 87 -32.47 -33.23 0.11
C SER A 87 -31.83 -33.07 1.49
N THR A 88 -30.53 -32.77 1.56
CA THR A 88 -29.77 -32.77 2.81
C THR A 88 -29.19 -31.40 3.10
N MET A 89 -29.58 -30.82 4.24
CA MET A 89 -29.18 -29.48 4.68
C MET A 89 -28.50 -29.55 6.05
N ALA A 90 -27.55 -28.65 6.28
CA ALA A 90 -27.09 -28.34 7.61
C ALA A 90 -28.17 -27.58 8.40
N ALA A 91 -28.23 -27.85 9.70
CA ALA A 91 -29.22 -27.28 10.62
C ALA A 91 -29.11 -25.75 10.67
N GLU A 92 -27.89 -25.22 10.59
CA GLU A 92 -27.60 -23.79 10.65
C GLU A 92 -26.78 -23.36 9.43
N ASP A 93 -26.87 -22.07 9.08
CA ASP A 93 -26.04 -21.45 8.05
C ASP A 93 -24.82 -20.80 8.71
N VAL A 94 -23.86 -21.64 9.10
CA VAL A 94 -22.64 -21.25 9.81
C VAL A 94 -21.44 -21.88 9.13
N SER A 95 -20.32 -21.18 9.15
CA SER A 95 -19.08 -21.60 8.50
C SER A 95 -17.91 -21.56 9.47
N VAL A 96 -17.05 -22.57 9.38
CA VAL A 96 -15.74 -22.62 10.04
C VAL A 96 -14.66 -22.76 8.97
N ALA A 97 -13.61 -21.94 9.08
CA ALA A 97 -12.44 -22.03 8.22
C ALA A 97 -11.58 -23.24 8.57
N ILE A 98 -10.86 -23.77 7.58
CA ILE A 98 -9.83 -24.78 7.77
C ILE A 98 -8.77 -24.28 8.76
N ALA A 99 -8.40 -25.13 9.73
CA ALA A 99 -7.34 -24.80 10.67
C ALA A 99 -5.96 -24.73 9.96
N PRO A 100 -5.02 -23.86 10.38
CA PRO A 100 -3.74 -23.64 9.70
C PRO A 100 -2.93 -24.93 9.41
N ASP A 101 -2.84 -25.83 10.40
CA ASP A 101 -2.10 -27.09 10.26
C ASP A 101 -2.73 -28.02 9.21
N PHE A 102 -4.06 -28.00 9.10
CA PHE A 102 -4.78 -28.75 8.08
C PHE A 102 -4.65 -28.08 6.71
N ALA A 103 -4.62 -26.74 6.65
CA ALA A 103 -4.42 -25.98 5.42
C ALA A 103 -3.05 -26.28 4.79
N ALA A 104 -1.98 -26.34 5.59
CA ALA A 104 -0.64 -26.70 5.11
C ALA A 104 -0.60 -28.12 4.51
N LYS A 105 -1.27 -29.09 5.18
CA LYS A 105 -1.41 -30.47 4.67
C LYS A 105 -2.26 -30.52 3.40
N ALA A 106 -3.38 -29.80 3.36
CA ALA A 106 -4.25 -29.73 2.19
C ALA A 106 -3.53 -29.12 0.99
N GLN A 107 -2.76 -28.05 1.20
CA GLN A 107 -1.90 -27.45 0.18
C GLN A 107 -0.91 -28.47 -0.39
N ALA A 108 -0.16 -29.19 0.47
CA ALA A 108 0.76 -30.24 0.01
C ALA A 108 0.02 -31.33 -0.77
N ALA A 109 -1.16 -31.74 -0.29
CA ALA A 109 -1.99 -32.74 -0.95
C ALA A 109 -2.46 -32.31 -2.34
N THR A 110 -2.65 -31.01 -2.61
CA THR A 110 -3.03 -30.55 -3.95
C THR A 110 -1.99 -30.89 -5.02
N HIS A 111 -0.70 -30.88 -4.68
CA HIS A 111 0.37 -31.27 -5.59
C HIS A 111 0.35 -32.77 -5.86
N ILE A 112 0.09 -33.58 -4.83
CA ILE A 112 -0.06 -35.03 -4.95
C ILE A 112 -1.26 -35.36 -5.84
N TRP A 113 -2.40 -34.67 -5.65
CA TRP A 113 -3.59 -34.80 -6.49
C TRP A 113 -3.33 -34.44 -7.95
N ALA A 114 -2.67 -33.30 -8.19
CA ALA A 114 -2.32 -32.89 -9.54
C ALA A 114 -1.44 -33.93 -10.22
N GLN A 115 -0.41 -34.43 -9.53
CA GLN A 115 0.46 -35.49 -10.05
C GLN A 115 -0.32 -36.78 -10.34
N ALA A 116 -1.16 -37.24 -9.39
CA ALA A 116 -1.89 -38.49 -9.52
C ALA A 116 -2.93 -38.47 -10.66
N ILE A 117 -3.51 -37.30 -10.95
CA ILE A 117 -4.42 -37.14 -12.09
C ILE A 117 -3.63 -37.04 -13.39
N SER A 118 -2.52 -36.31 -13.41
CA SER A 118 -1.66 -36.16 -14.60
C SER A 118 -1.00 -37.46 -15.04
N ASP A 119 -0.51 -38.28 -14.10
CA ASP A 119 0.11 -39.58 -14.40
C ASP A 119 -0.92 -40.73 -14.53
N GLY A 120 -2.18 -40.46 -14.21
CA GLY A 120 -3.29 -41.40 -14.30
C GLY A 120 -3.31 -42.47 -13.20
N SER A 121 -2.50 -42.32 -12.14
CA SER A 121 -2.56 -43.20 -10.96
C SER A 121 -3.85 -43.03 -10.16
N TYR A 122 -4.55 -41.90 -10.30
CA TYR A 122 -5.91 -41.71 -9.83
C TYR A 122 -6.89 -41.47 -10.98
N LYS A 123 -7.97 -42.25 -11.02
CA LYS A 123 -9.05 -42.13 -12.01
C LYS A 123 -10.40 -42.28 -11.33
N SER A 124 -11.31 -41.38 -11.66
CA SER A 124 -12.73 -41.42 -11.31
C SER A 124 -13.56 -40.79 -12.44
N GLU A 125 -14.89 -40.92 -12.36
CA GLU A 125 -15.80 -40.21 -13.28
C GLU A 125 -15.63 -38.68 -13.20
N PHE A 126 -15.24 -38.15 -12.03
CA PHE A 126 -15.07 -36.72 -11.82
C PHE A 126 -13.74 -36.19 -12.35
N THR A 127 -12.74 -37.05 -12.59
CA THR A 127 -11.46 -36.65 -13.18
C THR A 127 -11.42 -36.75 -14.70
N ALA A 128 -12.43 -37.34 -15.35
CA ALA A 128 -12.43 -37.65 -16.79
C ALA A 128 -12.30 -36.42 -17.73
N GLY A 129 -12.66 -35.22 -17.25
CA GLY A 129 -12.57 -33.97 -18.01
C GLY A 129 -11.46 -33.02 -17.56
N ILE A 130 -10.61 -33.44 -16.62
CA ILE A 130 -9.51 -32.60 -16.11
C ILE A 130 -8.33 -32.69 -17.08
N PRO A 131 -7.76 -31.56 -17.54
CA PRO A 131 -6.55 -31.59 -18.36
C PRO A 131 -5.41 -32.27 -17.63
N THR A 132 -4.75 -33.24 -18.26
CA THR A 132 -3.57 -33.92 -17.70
C THR A 132 -2.29 -33.10 -17.91
N ASN A 133 -2.25 -32.31 -18.97
CA ASN A 133 -1.16 -31.37 -19.28
C ASN A 133 -1.36 -30.05 -18.53
N ASN A 134 -0.29 -29.51 -17.94
CA ASN A 134 -0.28 -28.25 -17.18
C ASN A 134 -1.18 -28.22 -15.93
N LEU A 135 -1.58 -29.37 -15.39
CA LEU A 135 -2.24 -29.44 -14.09
C LEU A 135 -1.20 -29.24 -12.98
N SER A 136 -1.49 -28.35 -12.03
CA SER A 136 -0.61 -28.08 -10.91
C SER A 136 -1.37 -28.06 -9.59
N GLY A 137 -0.69 -28.32 -8.47
CA GLY A 137 -1.25 -28.06 -7.14
C GLY A 137 -1.33 -26.56 -6.85
N TYR A 138 -2.18 -26.19 -5.92
CA TYR A 138 -2.34 -24.83 -5.43
C TYR A 138 -1.00 -24.30 -4.91
N LYS A 139 -0.51 -23.25 -5.57
CA LYS A 139 0.63 -22.46 -5.09
C LYS A 139 0.08 -21.18 -4.48
N PRO A 140 0.20 -20.96 -3.16
CA PRO A 140 -0.14 -19.68 -2.59
C PRO A 140 0.71 -18.59 -3.25
N PRO A 141 0.20 -17.35 -3.34
CA PRO A 141 1.03 -16.22 -3.71
C PRO A 141 2.24 -16.21 -2.77
N LYS A 142 3.44 -16.23 -3.34
CA LYS A 142 4.65 -16.10 -2.54
C LYS A 142 4.58 -14.74 -1.84
N LEU A 143 4.54 -14.76 -0.50
CA LEU A 143 4.61 -13.52 0.25
C LEU A 143 6.01 -12.96 0.05
N CYS A 144 6.07 -11.77 -0.54
CA CYS A 144 7.31 -11.07 -0.83
C CYS A 144 7.39 -9.78 -0.01
N VAL A 145 8.60 -9.27 0.16
CA VAL A 145 8.89 -7.95 0.75
C VAL A 145 9.89 -7.21 -0.12
N PHE A 146 9.94 -5.88 -0.03
CA PHE A 146 10.89 -5.07 -0.77
C PHE A 146 12.32 -5.27 -0.26
N ALA A 147 12.48 -5.35 1.05
CA ALA A 147 13.75 -5.56 1.72
C ALA A 147 13.57 -6.38 2.99
N LYS A 148 14.55 -7.23 3.28
CA LYS A 148 14.68 -7.96 4.55
C LYS A 148 16.14 -8.15 4.91
N SER A 149 16.40 -8.53 6.15
CA SER A 149 17.75 -8.83 6.60
C SER A 149 18.24 -10.14 5.96
N CYS A 150 19.52 -10.19 5.55
CA CYS A 150 20.14 -11.44 5.14
C CYS A 150 20.41 -12.41 6.32
N THR A 151 20.20 -11.99 7.57
CA THR A 151 20.37 -12.84 8.75
C THR A 151 19.13 -13.64 9.12
N VAL A 152 17.97 -13.35 8.51
CA VAL A 152 16.77 -14.19 8.67
C VAL A 152 16.86 -15.44 7.77
N PRO A 153 16.22 -16.56 8.14
CA PRO A 153 16.26 -17.78 7.34
C PRO A 153 15.81 -17.57 5.88
N ALA A 154 16.42 -18.31 4.96
CA ALA A 154 16.02 -18.29 3.55
C ALA A 154 14.53 -18.60 3.38
N GLY A 155 13.84 -17.79 2.59
CA GLY A 155 12.39 -17.87 2.38
C GLY A 155 11.54 -17.23 3.49
N SER A 156 12.08 -16.94 4.68
CA SER A 156 11.35 -16.18 5.71
C SER A 156 11.22 -14.72 5.31
N ILE A 157 10.05 -14.14 5.53
CA ILE A 157 9.81 -12.70 5.39
C ILE A 157 9.59 -12.05 6.76
N ASP A 158 10.11 -12.63 7.82
CA ASP A 158 9.96 -12.07 9.16
C ASP A 158 10.84 -10.82 9.34
N ALA A 159 10.42 -9.92 10.22
CA ALA A 159 11.28 -8.83 10.65
C ALA A 159 12.43 -9.37 11.51
N GLY A 160 13.60 -8.74 11.43
CA GLY A 160 14.68 -9.01 12.38
C GLY A 160 14.25 -8.62 13.80
N LYS A 161 14.76 -9.36 14.78
CA LYS A 161 14.38 -9.23 16.20
C LYS A 161 15.41 -8.47 17.04
N GLY A 162 16.61 -8.26 16.50
CA GLY A 162 17.73 -7.65 17.20
C GLY A 162 18.20 -6.39 16.50
N LYS A 163 19.08 -5.64 17.16
CA LYS A 163 19.76 -4.51 16.53
C LYS A 163 20.82 -5.01 15.55
N GLU A 164 20.80 -4.54 14.31
CA GLU A 164 21.70 -5.01 13.26
C GLU A 164 22.09 -3.89 12.27
N PRO A 165 23.21 -3.99 11.55
CA PRO A 165 23.61 -2.96 10.59
C PRO A 165 22.69 -2.92 9.36
N ALA A 166 22.44 -1.72 8.82
CA ALA A 166 21.66 -1.54 7.59
C ALA A 166 22.24 -2.31 6.38
N ASP A 167 23.55 -2.58 6.40
CA ASP A 167 24.27 -3.37 5.39
C ASP A 167 23.79 -4.82 5.24
N ASN A 168 23.11 -5.35 6.26
CA ASN A 168 22.45 -6.66 6.19
C ASN A 168 21.22 -6.63 5.26
N PHE A 169 20.61 -5.46 5.08
CA PHE A 169 19.44 -5.27 4.23
C PHE A 169 19.78 -4.81 2.82
N GLY A 170 20.86 -4.04 2.66
CA GLY A 170 21.13 -3.34 1.42
C GLY A 170 22.13 -2.21 1.59
N LYS A 171 22.14 -1.29 0.63
CA LYS A 171 23.07 -0.16 0.60
C LYS A 171 22.33 1.15 0.69
N VAL A 172 22.84 2.04 1.53
CA VAL A 172 22.27 3.38 1.79
C VAL A 172 23.20 4.44 1.19
N ALA A 173 22.61 5.47 0.58
CA ALA A 173 23.28 6.71 0.24
C ALA A 173 22.41 7.89 0.65
N VAL A 174 23.06 8.98 1.06
CA VAL A 174 22.36 10.24 1.35
C VAL A 174 22.87 11.33 0.42
N LEU A 175 21.93 12.08 -0.15
CA LEU A 175 22.13 13.18 -1.06
C LEU A 175 21.68 14.48 -0.39
N GLY A 176 22.43 15.55 -0.64
CA GLY A 176 22.27 16.90 -0.11
C GLY A 176 22.18 17.95 -1.21
N ALA A 177 21.66 19.12 -0.90
CA ALA A 177 21.56 20.22 -1.84
C ALA A 177 22.96 20.66 -2.31
N VAL A 178 23.10 20.85 -3.62
CA VAL A 178 24.31 21.37 -4.26
C VAL A 178 23.95 22.48 -5.24
N GLY A 179 24.94 23.30 -5.60
CA GLY A 179 24.78 24.27 -6.67
C GLY A 179 24.38 23.60 -7.97
N ALA A 180 23.62 24.30 -8.81
CA ALA A 180 23.20 23.78 -10.11
C ALA A 180 24.44 23.37 -10.96
N PRO A 181 24.38 22.23 -11.69
CA PRO A 181 25.44 21.84 -12.60
C PRO A 181 25.68 22.93 -13.65
N ALA A 182 26.93 23.10 -14.07
CA ALA A 182 27.32 24.14 -15.04
C ALA A 182 26.62 24.03 -16.41
N SER A 183 26.01 22.89 -16.72
CA SER A 183 25.26 22.61 -17.95
C SER A 183 23.80 23.06 -17.93
N VAL A 184 23.33 23.69 -16.84
CA VAL A 184 21.93 24.11 -16.67
C VAL A 184 21.84 25.63 -16.83
N GLU A 185 20.93 26.12 -17.68
CA GLU A 185 20.70 27.54 -17.87
C GLU A 185 20.16 28.20 -16.59
N ALA A 186 20.60 29.44 -16.32
CA ALA A 186 20.13 30.25 -15.21
C ALA A 186 18.64 30.60 -15.41
N GLY A 187 17.74 29.84 -14.77
CA GLY A 187 16.29 30.05 -14.89
C GLY A 187 15.38 28.94 -14.34
N SER A 188 15.92 27.81 -13.88
CA SER A 188 15.12 26.71 -13.31
C SER A 188 14.62 27.02 -11.88
N SER A 189 13.74 28.01 -11.75
CA SER A 189 13.10 28.34 -10.47
C SER A 189 12.43 27.10 -9.86
N GLY A 190 12.68 26.83 -8.58
CA GLY A 190 12.07 25.72 -7.84
C GLY A 190 12.73 24.35 -7.99
N ILE A 191 13.86 24.22 -8.71
CA ILE A 191 14.65 22.97 -8.77
C ILE A 191 15.86 23.04 -7.85
N THR A 192 16.00 22.06 -6.96
CA THR A 192 17.15 21.85 -6.09
C THR A 192 17.93 20.62 -6.54
N TYR A 193 19.16 20.82 -7.01
CA TYR A 193 20.05 19.72 -7.40
C TYR A 193 20.64 19.04 -6.17
N LEU A 194 20.81 17.72 -6.25
CA LEU A 194 21.31 16.91 -5.16
C LEU A 194 22.65 16.26 -5.51
N GLY A 195 23.61 16.38 -4.61
CA GLY A 195 24.90 15.72 -4.64
C GLY A 195 25.06 14.77 -3.47
N ARG A 196 25.83 13.70 -3.64
CA ARG A 196 26.09 12.70 -2.60
C ARG A 196 26.82 13.34 -1.43
N ILE A 197 26.24 13.24 -0.24
CA ILE A 197 26.90 13.56 1.04
C ILE A 197 27.71 12.35 1.49
N ALA A 198 27.06 11.19 1.61
CA ALA A 198 27.67 9.98 2.17
C ALA A 198 27.06 8.69 1.59
N GLY A 199 27.73 7.56 1.82
CA GLY A 199 27.26 6.23 1.42
C GLY A 199 27.41 5.93 -0.07
N GLN A 200 26.96 4.77 -0.54
CA GLN A 200 27.03 4.37 -1.95
C GLN A 200 25.96 3.32 -2.25
N LEU A 201 25.22 3.43 -3.36
CA LEU A 201 24.18 2.46 -3.76
C LEU A 201 24.70 1.23 -4.52
N GLY A 202 26.00 0.94 -4.49
CA GLY A 202 26.58 -0.24 -5.16
C GLY A 202 26.65 -0.18 -6.70
N THR A 203 26.04 0.80 -7.36
CA THR A 203 26.23 1.13 -8.79
C THR A 203 27.12 2.37 -8.94
N GLU A 204 28.03 2.38 -9.92
CA GLU A 204 28.97 3.51 -10.11
C GLU A 204 28.33 4.75 -10.75
N GLY A 205 27.09 4.67 -11.24
CA GLY A 205 26.33 5.79 -11.79
C GLY A 205 25.07 6.06 -10.99
N LEU A 206 25.12 7.01 -10.05
CA LEU A 206 23.90 7.48 -9.36
C LEU A 206 23.03 8.37 -10.25
N GLY A 207 23.50 8.78 -11.45
CA GLY A 207 22.84 9.81 -12.23
C GLY A 207 22.85 11.16 -11.50
N THR A 208 22.21 12.16 -12.11
CA THR A 208 21.97 13.45 -11.47
C THR A 208 20.58 13.44 -10.84
N TRP A 209 20.50 13.77 -9.55
CA TRP A 209 19.25 13.85 -8.80
C TRP A 209 18.86 15.31 -8.58
N ALA A 210 17.56 15.59 -8.62
CA ALA A 210 17.02 16.88 -8.25
C ALA A 210 15.62 16.74 -7.63
N LEU A 211 15.23 17.73 -6.84
CA LEU A 211 13.88 17.89 -6.31
C LEU A 211 13.26 19.15 -6.90
N ARG A 212 12.02 19.04 -7.36
CA ARG A 212 11.21 20.19 -7.78
C ARG A 212 9.99 20.27 -6.87
N SER A 213 9.77 21.42 -6.25
CA SER A 213 8.60 21.66 -5.39
C SER A 213 7.75 22.79 -5.94
N ALA A 214 6.43 22.71 -5.75
CA ALA A 214 5.46 23.69 -6.26
C ALA A 214 5.36 24.97 -5.41
N VAL A 215 6.11 25.08 -4.30
CA VAL A 215 6.01 26.22 -3.37
C VAL A 215 6.58 27.52 -3.95
N THR A 216 5.86 28.61 -3.67
CA THR A 216 6.27 29.99 -3.89
C THR A 216 7.56 30.33 -3.12
N ALA A 217 8.34 31.26 -3.66
CA ALA A 217 9.63 31.68 -3.11
C ALA A 217 9.54 31.99 -1.60
N GLY A 218 10.22 31.20 -0.76
CA GLY A 218 10.32 31.45 0.68
C GLY A 218 10.65 30.24 1.55
N SER A 219 10.18 29.03 1.19
CA SER A 219 10.52 27.81 1.93
C SER A 219 11.72 27.11 1.27
N VAL A 220 12.85 27.09 1.97
CA VAL A 220 14.00 26.26 1.56
C VAL A 220 13.63 24.82 1.88
N ALA A 221 13.10 24.09 0.90
CA ALA A 221 13.03 22.64 1.02
C ALA A 221 14.45 22.17 1.33
N THR A 222 14.68 21.58 2.52
CA THR A 222 15.94 20.91 2.80
C THR A 222 16.16 19.89 1.71
N GLY A 223 17.14 20.11 0.83
CA GLY A 223 17.46 19.20 -0.25
C GLY A 223 18.15 17.94 0.27
N LEU A 224 17.50 17.20 1.18
CA LEU A 224 18.02 15.97 1.75
C LEU A 224 17.18 14.79 1.27
N LEU A 225 17.87 13.79 0.74
CA LEU A 225 17.27 12.57 0.22
C LEU A 225 18.13 11.38 0.63
N LEU A 226 17.52 10.38 1.26
CA LEU A 226 18.10 9.06 1.44
C LEU A 226 17.60 8.16 0.31
N ALA A 227 18.53 7.46 -0.33
CA ALA A 227 18.23 6.36 -1.20
C ALA A 227 18.74 5.05 -0.58
N PHE A 228 17.96 3.99 -0.72
CA PHE A 228 18.30 2.65 -0.25
C PHE A 228 18.04 1.63 -1.36
N LEU A 229 19.09 0.89 -1.69
CA LEU A 229 19.05 -0.25 -2.60
C LEU A 229 18.99 -1.54 -1.78
N PRO A 230 17.92 -2.34 -1.84
CA PRO A 230 17.87 -3.63 -1.18
C PRO A 230 18.95 -4.57 -1.71
N ARG A 231 19.52 -5.37 -0.81
CA ARG A 231 20.43 -6.47 -1.13
C ARG A 231 19.64 -7.56 -1.85
N ASP A 232 20.23 -8.11 -2.90
CA ASP A 232 19.73 -9.36 -3.47
C ASP A 232 20.04 -10.53 -2.54
N ILE A 233 18.99 -11.22 -2.08
CA ILE A 233 19.07 -12.39 -1.20
C ILE A 233 18.94 -13.69 -2.01
N ALA A 234 18.48 -13.61 -3.27
CA ALA A 234 18.34 -14.74 -4.18
C ALA A 234 17.53 -15.96 -3.67
N ASP A 235 16.71 -15.79 -2.63
CA ASP A 235 15.77 -16.82 -2.13
C ASP A 235 14.34 -16.62 -2.68
N GLY A 236 14.19 -15.62 -3.54
CA GLY A 236 12.95 -15.19 -4.19
C GLY A 236 11.88 -14.66 -3.22
N SER A 237 12.22 -14.34 -1.98
CA SER A 237 11.31 -13.69 -1.02
C SER A 237 11.22 -12.17 -1.20
N LEU A 238 11.94 -11.64 -2.18
CA LEU A 238 11.88 -10.24 -2.59
C LEU A 238 10.89 -10.04 -3.74
N TYR A 239 10.24 -8.87 -3.81
CA TYR A 239 9.40 -8.53 -4.95
C TYR A 239 10.23 -8.41 -6.24
N THR A 240 9.67 -8.83 -7.38
CA THR A 240 10.22 -8.49 -8.70
C THR A 240 9.83 -7.07 -9.10
N GLU A 241 10.53 -6.49 -10.07
CA GLU A 241 10.20 -5.16 -10.60
C GLU A 241 8.79 -5.14 -11.21
N GLU A 242 8.38 -6.21 -11.88
CA GLU A 242 7.05 -6.36 -12.47
C GLU A 242 5.96 -6.40 -11.40
N GLN A 243 6.22 -7.09 -10.28
CA GLN A 243 5.30 -7.11 -9.15
C GLN A 243 5.11 -5.71 -8.58
N LEU A 244 6.22 -5.01 -8.27
CA LEU A 244 6.17 -3.66 -7.72
C LEU A 244 5.42 -2.68 -8.63
N ARG A 245 5.60 -2.78 -9.95
CA ARG A 245 4.95 -1.88 -10.91
C ARG A 245 3.42 -1.91 -10.84
N GLY A 246 2.83 -3.03 -10.45
CA GLY A 246 1.39 -3.21 -10.28
C GLY A 246 0.86 -2.90 -8.88
N MET A 247 1.71 -2.49 -7.95
CA MET A 247 1.35 -2.26 -6.54
C MET A 247 1.19 -0.77 -6.24
N SER A 248 0.27 -0.45 -5.33
CA SER A 248 0.12 0.89 -4.74
C SER A 248 0.89 1.04 -3.42
N GLU A 249 1.05 -0.07 -2.68
CA GLU A 249 1.86 -0.17 -1.47
C GLU A 249 2.57 -1.53 -1.47
N ALA A 250 3.79 -1.58 -0.96
CA ALA A 250 4.58 -2.82 -0.86
C ALA A 250 5.15 -2.99 0.55
N ALA A 251 5.15 -4.24 1.02
CA ALA A 251 5.67 -4.56 2.34
C ALA A 251 7.20 -4.46 2.36
N THR A 252 7.79 -3.93 3.43
CA THR A 252 9.24 -3.91 3.68
C THR A 252 9.52 -4.34 5.12
N ARG A 253 10.73 -4.80 5.43
CA ARG A 253 11.19 -5.11 6.81
C ARG A 253 12.20 -4.13 7.38
N VAL A 254 12.50 -3.09 6.61
CA VAL A 254 13.26 -1.93 7.07
C VAL A 254 12.65 -0.65 6.50
N ARG A 255 12.53 0.36 7.35
CA ARG A 255 12.26 1.75 6.97
C ARG A 255 13.33 2.64 7.60
N PHE A 256 13.62 3.76 6.95
CA PHE A 256 14.65 4.70 7.41
C PHE A 256 14.01 6.03 7.80
N GLN A 257 14.61 6.69 8.78
CA GLN A 257 14.19 7.99 9.28
C GLN A 257 15.40 8.87 9.52
N PHE A 258 15.27 10.16 9.24
CA PHE A 258 16.20 11.16 9.72
C PHE A 258 15.79 11.58 11.13
N ARG A 259 16.72 11.57 12.09
CA ARG A 259 16.50 12.00 13.47
C ARG A 259 17.64 12.88 13.94
N LYS A 260 17.35 13.90 14.75
CA LYS A 260 18.39 14.67 15.44
C LYS A 260 18.89 13.88 16.65
N ASP A 261 20.21 13.83 16.86
CA ASP A 261 20.80 13.28 18.07
C ASP A 261 20.79 14.30 19.24
N GLU A 262 21.34 13.92 20.39
CA GLU A 262 21.42 14.77 21.59
C GLU A 262 22.16 16.10 21.37
N LYS A 263 22.97 16.19 20.30
CA LYS A 263 23.72 17.39 19.91
C LYS A 263 22.99 18.21 18.84
N GLY A 264 21.83 17.74 18.36
CA GLY A 264 21.04 18.39 17.31
C GLY A 264 21.46 18.04 15.89
N GLU A 265 22.42 17.12 15.71
CA GLU A 265 22.91 16.71 14.39
C GLU A 265 21.98 15.66 13.77
N THR A 266 21.70 15.77 12.47
CA THR A 266 20.83 14.81 11.77
C THR A 266 21.58 13.51 11.50
N GLN A 267 20.98 12.40 11.94
CA GLN A 267 21.45 11.03 11.76
C GLN A 267 20.38 10.20 11.03
N VAL A 268 20.82 9.17 10.32
CA VAL A 268 19.93 8.18 9.72
C VAL A 268 19.72 7.02 10.69
N TYR A 269 18.45 6.70 10.97
CA TYR A 269 18.03 5.57 11.79
C TYR A 269 17.22 4.57 10.96
N GLY A 270 17.54 3.28 11.10
CA GLY A 270 16.73 2.19 10.53
C GLY A 270 15.79 1.57 11.57
N ILE A 271 14.62 1.13 11.12
CA ILE A 271 13.60 0.51 11.98
C ILE A 271 13.11 -0.78 11.32
N HIS A 272 13.05 -1.86 12.09
CA HIS A 272 12.41 -3.10 11.66
C HIS A 272 10.91 -2.96 11.61
N THR A 273 10.31 -3.29 10.48
CA THR A 273 8.86 -3.19 10.30
C THR A 273 8.20 -4.57 10.27
N ALA A 274 7.67 -5.00 11.41
CA ALA A 274 6.92 -6.25 11.51
C ALA A 274 5.52 -6.12 10.90
N GLN A 275 4.96 -7.21 10.38
CA GLN A 275 3.64 -7.22 9.75
C GLN A 275 2.51 -6.73 10.69
N SER A 276 2.65 -6.95 11.99
CA SER A 276 1.72 -6.52 13.03
C SER A 276 1.79 -5.02 13.38
N SER A 277 2.84 -4.30 12.96
CA SER A 277 3.09 -2.91 13.40
C SER A 277 2.27 -1.83 12.69
N GLY A 278 1.44 -2.19 11.70
CA GLY A 278 0.74 -1.21 10.85
C GLY A 278 1.64 -0.35 9.94
N MET A 279 2.96 -0.38 10.14
CA MET A 279 3.98 0.35 9.36
C MET A 279 4.73 -0.53 8.35
N ALA A 280 4.27 -1.77 8.17
CA ALA A 280 4.93 -2.79 7.36
C ALA A 280 4.95 -2.50 5.86
N SER A 281 4.13 -1.57 5.39
CA SER A 281 3.98 -1.23 3.98
C SER A 281 4.30 0.24 3.72
N VAL A 282 4.86 0.50 2.54
CA VAL A 282 5.16 1.86 2.07
C VAL A 282 4.58 2.07 0.68
N PRO A 283 4.22 3.32 0.31
CA PRO A 283 3.70 3.63 -1.02
C PRO A 283 4.69 3.21 -2.12
N VAL A 284 4.15 2.70 -3.22
CA VAL A 284 4.91 2.41 -4.44
C VAL A 284 4.57 3.46 -5.49
N VAL A 285 5.61 4.13 -5.98
CA VAL A 285 5.48 5.23 -6.96
C VAL A 285 6.19 4.82 -8.24
N ASN A 286 5.42 4.75 -9.32
CA ASN A 286 5.95 4.49 -10.65
C ASN A 286 6.48 5.79 -11.27
N ALA A 287 7.80 5.87 -11.45
CA ALA A 287 8.43 6.97 -12.16
C ALA A 287 8.17 6.86 -13.67
N LYS A 288 8.17 7.99 -14.37
CA LYS A 288 7.90 8.06 -15.81
C LYS A 288 8.99 8.86 -16.51
N TRP A 289 9.35 8.45 -17.72
CA TRP A 289 10.17 9.29 -18.59
C TRP A 289 9.45 10.60 -18.87
N SER A 290 10.23 11.68 -18.91
CA SER A 290 9.82 12.96 -19.46
C SER A 290 9.42 12.82 -20.93
N ALA A 291 8.63 13.76 -21.44
CA ALA A 291 8.15 13.72 -22.82
C ALA A 291 9.30 13.69 -23.86
N ASP A 292 10.40 14.38 -23.56
CA ASP A 292 11.64 14.43 -24.36
C ASP A 292 12.61 13.27 -24.11
N LYS A 293 12.27 12.37 -23.16
CA LYS A 293 13.07 11.21 -22.72
C LYS A 293 14.49 11.57 -22.24
N GLN A 294 14.68 12.79 -21.75
CA GLN A 294 15.95 13.23 -21.19
C GLN A 294 16.09 12.88 -19.70
N HIS A 295 14.98 12.83 -18.97
CA HIS A 295 14.97 12.54 -17.54
C HIS A 295 13.76 11.72 -17.11
N ILE A 296 13.79 11.23 -15.88
CA ILE A 296 12.74 10.45 -15.26
C ILE A 296 12.16 11.28 -14.11
N GLU A 297 10.84 11.38 -14.06
CA GLU A 297 10.11 12.13 -13.04
C GLU A 297 9.20 11.21 -12.22
N ALA A 298 9.14 11.45 -10.92
CA ALA A 298 8.21 10.81 -10.01
C ALA A 298 7.54 11.85 -9.13
N HIS A 299 6.21 11.86 -9.18
CA HIS A 299 5.39 12.80 -8.42
C HIS A 299 4.98 12.10 -7.13
N VAL A 300 5.52 12.54 -6.01
CA VAL A 300 5.28 11.94 -4.69
C VAL A 300 5.13 13.04 -3.66
N GLY A 301 3.95 13.09 -3.04
CA GLY A 301 3.63 14.06 -2.00
C GLY A 301 4.05 15.48 -2.36
N GLY A 302 3.44 16.11 -3.37
CA GLY A 302 3.69 17.53 -3.70
C GLY A 302 5.13 17.88 -4.16
N VAL A 303 6.02 16.91 -4.24
CA VAL A 303 7.39 17.05 -4.75
C VAL A 303 7.53 16.19 -6.00
N THR A 304 8.20 16.71 -7.01
CA THR A 304 8.70 15.91 -8.13
C THR A 304 10.15 15.53 -7.85
N ILE A 305 10.41 14.24 -7.71
CA ILE A 305 11.77 13.69 -7.74
C ILE A 305 12.16 13.54 -9.21
N ILE A 306 13.31 14.11 -9.56
CA ILE A 306 13.86 14.09 -10.91
C ILE A 306 15.17 13.29 -10.87
N TRP A 307 15.28 12.33 -11.78
CA TRP A 307 16.50 11.57 -12.02
C TRP A 307 16.90 11.68 -13.48
N THR A 308 18.13 12.10 -13.74
CA THR A 308 18.70 12.20 -15.08
C THR A 308 19.86 11.21 -15.21
N PRO A 309 19.85 10.33 -16.24
CA PRO A 309 21.02 9.52 -16.56
C PRO A 309 22.26 10.40 -16.72
N ASN A 310 23.38 10.03 -16.10
CA ASN A 310 24.63 10.76 -16.22
C ASN A 310 25.80 9.77 -16.32
N ASP A 311 26.61 9.91 -17.37
CA ASP A 311 27.85 9.13 -17.59
C ASP A 311 29.08 9.81 -16.96
N GLY A 312 28.91 11.02 -16.41
CA GLY A 312 29.94 11.80 -15.71
C GLY A 312 30.08 11.44 -14.21
N PRO A 313 31.07 12.02 -13.51
CA PRO A 313 31.31 11.72 -12.09
C PRO A 313 30.10 12.10 -11.23
N VAL A 314 29.81 11.28 -10.22
CA VAL A 314 28.77 11.55 -9.22
C VAL A 314 29.03 12.89 -8.55
N ILE A 315 28.07 13.81 -8.63
CA ILE A 315 28.14 15.09 -7.94
C ILE A 315 28.21 14.84 -6.44
N THR A 316 29.17 15.44 -5.75
CA THR A 316 29.34 15.33 -4.29
C THR A 316 29.03 16.66 -3.63
N ALA A 317 28.35 16.60 -2.50
CA ALA A 317 28.13 17.76 -1.65
C ALA A 317 29.36 18.00 -0.75
N PRO A 318 29.61 19.23 -0.28
CA PRO A 318 30.75 19.51 0.62
C PRO A 318 30.61 18.73 1.95
N SER A 319 31.73 18.21 2.46
CA SER A 319 31.85 17.58 3.79
C SER A 319 32.58 18.52 4.77
N PRO A 320 32.07 18.72 6.01
CA PRO A 320 30.79 18.23 6.53
C PRO A 320 29.61 18.99 5.91
N TYR A 321 28.56 18.27 5.54
CA TYR A 321 27.31 18.90 5.10
C TYR A 321 26.58 19.49 6.31
N PRO A 322 26.09 20.73 6.27
CA PRO A 322 25.47 21.37 7.44
C PRO A 322 24.37 20.52 8.07
N GLY A 323 24.52 20.21 9.36
CA GLY A 323 23.55 19.46 10.14
C GLY A 323 23.49 17.96 9.84
N MET A 324 24.49 17.36 9.18
CA MET A 324 24.59 15.92 8.93
C MET A 324 25.99 15.37 9.23
N SER A 325 26.03 14.23 9.95
CA SER A 325 27.25 13.45 10.21
C SER A 325 27.61 12.50 9.05
N ASP A 326 28.91 12.31 8.81
CA ASP A 326 29.46 11.46 7.72
C ASP A 326 29.44 9.93 8.04
N GLU A 327 28.80 9.52 9.15
CA GLU A 327 28.88 8.15 9.69
C GLU A 327 27.82 7.17 9.15
N LEU A 328 27.51 7.18 7.85
CA LEU A 328 26.51 6.26 7.30
C LEU A 328 26.90 4.77 7.38
N SER A 329 28.19 4.46 7.49
CA SER A 329 28.68 3.08 7.71
C SER A 329 28.26 2.50 9.07
N LYS A 330 27.71 3.31 9.98
CA LYS A 330 27.21 2.91 11.30
C LYS A 330 25.68 2.96 11.42
N VAL A 331 24.93 3.09 10.32
CA VAL A 331 23.46 3.09 10.39
C VAL A 331 23.00 1.74 10.93
N LEU A 332 22.31 1.78 12.06
CA LEU A 332 21.77 0.62 12.74
C LEU A 332 20.26 0.56 12.54
N VAL A 333 19.77 -0.66 12.32
CA VAL A 333 18.36 -1.01 12.26
C VAL A 333 17.96 -1.53 13.63
N HIS A 334 16.87 -0.99 14.18
CA HIS A 334 16.41 -1.27 15.53
C HIS A 334 15.06 -1.99 15.51
N PRO A 335 14.79 -2.94 16.44
CA PRO A 335 13.46 -3.53 16.59
C PRO A 335 12.47 -2.48 17.09
N ILE A 336 11.22 -2.53 16.59
CA ILE A 336 10.11 -1.81 17.22
C ILE A 336 9.78 -2.57 18.51
N ALA A 337 9.82 -1.90 19.67
CA ALA A 337 9.39 -2.52 20.92
C ALA A 337 7.86 -2.73 20.90
N GLU A 338 7.39 -3.91 21.32
CA GLU A 338 6.00 -4.42 21.18
C GLU A 338 4.89 -3.58 21.84
N ASP A 339 5.17 -2.43 22.46
CA ASP A 339 4.17 -1.58 23.14
C ASP A 339 4.40 -0.06 22.97
N THR A 340 5.16 0.35 21.95
CA THR A 340 5.47 1.78 21.69
C THR A 340 5.01 2.28 20.32
N ASP A 341 3.89 1.75 19.81
CA ASP A 341 3.25 2.27 18.58
C ASP A 341 2.82 3.74 18.71
N THR A 342 2.71 4.26 19.94
CA THR A 342 2.39 5.67 20.23
C THR A 342 3.60 6.57 20.46
N GLN A 343 4.83 6.02 20.45
CA GLN A 343 6.08 6.79 20.59
C GLN A 343 7.01 6.68 19.38
N VAL A 344 6.51 6.16 18.25
CA VAL A 344 7.07 6.55 16.94
C VAL A 344 6.55 7.96 16.62
N GLU A 345 6.82 8.89 17.55
CA GLU A 345 6.72 10.30 17.25
C GLU A 345 7.65 10.54 16.06
N ILE A 346 7.07 11.04 14.98
CA ILE A 346 7.79 11.84 14.00
C ILE A 346 8.42 12.96 14.83
N TYR A 347 9.65 12.75 15.31
CA TYR A 347 10.36 13.77 16.07
C TYR A 347 10.39 15.00 15.17
N PRO A 348 9.93 16.16 15.70
CA PRO A 348 9.55 17.27 14.87
C PRO A 348 10.77 17.69 14.06
N ALA A 349 10.64 17.59 12.74
CA ALA A 349 11.33 18.54 11.91
C ALA A 349 10.86 19.94 12.37
N GLU A 350 11.76 20.92 12.26
CA GLU A 350 11.41 22.32 12.51
C GLU A 350 10.08 22.65 11.80
N ASN A 351 9.35 23.65 12.30
CA ASN A 351 7.95 23.98 11.93
C ASN A 351 7.64 24.03 10.40
N ASP A 352 8.65 23.92 9.53
CA ASP A 352 8.60 24.05 8.10
C ASP A 352 8.92 22.74 7.31
N ILE A 353 9.34 21.63 7.94
CA ILE A 353 9.75 20.38 7.24
C ILE A 353 9.10 19.14 7.87
N THR A 354 8.90 18.08 7.07
CA THR A 354 8.42 16.74 7.46
C THR A 354 9.06 15.70 6.53
N TRP A 355 9.09 14.42 6.91
CA TRP A 355 9.76 13.36 6.16
C TRP A 355 8.75 12.39 5.55
N GLN A 356 8.95 12.03 4.29
CA GLN A 356 8.14 11.03 3.60
C GLN A 356 9.02 9.96 2.96
N ASP A 357 8.52 8.73 2.94
CA ASP A 357 9.18 7.60 2.30
C ASP A 357 8.29 6.88 1.28
N CYS A 358 8.93 6.29 0.27
CA CYS A 358 8.27 5.48 -0.75
C CYS A 358 9.25 4.51 -1.42
N ILE A 359 8.70 3.53 -2.14
CA ILE A 359 9.46 2.74 -3.12
C ILE A 359 9.26 3.37 -4.49
N LEU A 360 10.36 3.83 -5.08
CA LEU A 360 10.40 4.40 -6.41
C LEU A 360 10.74 3.31 -7.43
N VAL A 361 9.80 3.03 -8.33
CA VAL A 361 9.95 2.03 -9.40
C VAL A 361 10.25 2.75 -10.71
N PHE A 362 11.46 2.52 -11.24
CA PHE A 362 11.88 3.14 -12.49
C PHE A 362 11.25 2.44 -13.71
N PRO A 363 11.10 3.16 -14.84
CA PRO A 363 10.74 2.57 -16.12
C PRO A 363 11.67 1.40 -16.51
N PRO A 364 11.16 0.36 -17.19
CA PRO A 364 11.99 -0.73 -17.69
C PRO A 364 13.14 -0.20 -18.56
N LYS A 365 14.31 -0.85 -18.50
CA LYS A 365 15.52 -0.49 -19.27
C LYS A 365 16.13 0.88 -18.95
N SER A 366 15.68 1.54 -17.87
CA SER A 366 16.36 2.74 -17.35
C SER A 366 17.75 2.46 -16.79
N GLY A 367 18.06 1.19 -16.49
CA GLY A 367 19.33 0.78 -15.88
C GLY A 367 19.37 1.01 -14.37
N VAL A 368 18.29 1.50 -13.76
CA VAL A 368 18.18 1.77 -12.32
C VAL A 368 17.17 0.80 -11.71
N PRO A 369 17.57 -0.02 -10.72
CA PRO A 369 16.63 -0.88 -10.00
C PRO A 369 15.68 -0.05 -9.13
N PRO A 370 14.54 -0.61 -8.67
CA PRO A 370 13.68 0.06 -7.70
C PRO A 370 14.42 0.45 -6.43
N LEU A 371 14.19 1.67 -5.94
CA LEU A 371 14.85 2.24 -4.76
C LEU A 371 13.83 2.59 -3.70
N TYR A 372 14.16 2.36 -2.42
CA TYR A 372 13.43 3.00 -1.34
C TYR A 372 14.03 4.39 -1.10
N ILE A 373 13.18 5.41 -1.06
CA ILE A 373 13.58 6.80 -0.93
C ILE A 373 12.95 7.38 0.34
N VAL A 374 13.72 8.17 1.09
CA VAL A 374 13.21 9.06 2.14
C VAL A 374 13.62 10.47 1.76
N PHE A 375 12.69 11.41 1.76
CA PHE A 375 12.99 12.79 1.38
C PHE A 375 12.25 13.77 2.28
N ALA A 376 12.85 14.95 2.43
CA ALA A 376 12.21 16.05 3.12
C ALA A 376 11.10 16.62 2.25
N LYS A 377 10.00 16.97 2.90
CA LYS A 377 8.86 17.65 2.32
C LYS A 377 8.53 18.86 3.18
N PRO A 378 8.14 20.00 2.59
CA PRO A 378 7.69 21.13 3.39
C PRO A 378 6.48 20.74 4.26
N ALA A 379 6.39 21.35 5.45
CA ALA A 379 5.19 21.33 6.27
C ALA A 379 3.99 21.84 5.46
N VAL A 380 2.79 21.54 5.94
CA VAL A 380 1.58 22.01 5.26
C VAL A 380 1.49 23.52 5.37
N ASN A 381 1.30 24.20 4.25
CA ASN A 381 1.05 25.63 4.25
C ASN A 381 -0.45 25.91 4.47
N PRO A 382 -0.82 27.03 5.10
CA PRO A 382 -2.20 27.47 5.11
C PRO A 382 -2.74 27.62 3.68
N LEU A 383 -4.00 27.25 3.48
CA LEU A 383 -4.69 27.21 2.18
C LEU A 383 -4.15 26.18 1.19
N GLU A 384 -3.18 25.33 1.59
CA GLU A 384 -2.67 24.28 0.72
C GLU A 384 -3.76 23.23 0.45
N VAL A 385 -4.00 22.96 -0.83
CA VAL A 385 -4.96 21.96 -1.31
C VAL A 385 -4.22 20.68 -1.70
N GLY A 386 -4.78 19.54 -1.32
CA GLY A 386 -4.20 18.24 -1.63
C GLY A 386 -5.04 17.07 -1.18
N VAL A 387 -4.45 15.88 -1.28
CA VAL A 387 -5.06 14.64 -0.78
C VAL A 387 -5.05 14.62 0.75
N TYR A 388 -6.18 14.26 1.38
CA TYR A 388 -6.31 14.24 2.84
C TYR A 388 -5.17 13.51 3.56
N LYS A 389 -4.88 12.26 3.18
CA LYS A 389 -3.80 11.45 3.80
C LYS A 389 -2.44 12.14 3.70
N ASP A 390 -2.18 12.83 2.59
CA ASP A 390 -0.93 13.54 2.35
C ASP A 390 -0.81 14.81 3.21
N LEU A 391 -1.86 15.62 3.27
CA LEU A 391 -1.89 16.82 4.10
C LEU A 391 -1.87 16.46 5.59
N SER A 392 -2.69 15.49 6.01
CA SER A 392 -2.82 15.06 7.40
C SER A 392 -1.51 14.50 7.97
N ASN A 393 -0.76 13.73 7.18
CA ASN A 393 0.55 13.22 7.59
C ASN A 393 1.60 14.33 7.78
N ARG A 394 1.40 15.50 7.19
CA ARG A 394 2.31 16.63 7.28
C ARG A 394 1.89 17.70 8.28
N SER A 395 0.63 17.73 8.68
CA SER A 395 0.12 18.69 9.64
C SER A 395 0.54 18.26 11.04
N VAL A 396 1.53 18.94 11.62
CA VAL A 396 2.14 18.59 12.91
C VAL A 396 2.24 19.82 13.78
N LYS A 397 1.37 19.93 14.80
CA LYS A 397 1.41 21.00 15.82
C LYS A 397 1.42 22.43 15.24
N ASP A 398 0.88 22.60 14.04
CA ASP A 398 0.91 23.80 13.20
C ASP A 398 -0.35 24.67 13.33
N THR A 399 -1.26 24.34 14.25
CA THR A 399 -2.58 24.97 14.44
C THR A 399 -3.48 24.94 13.19
N LEU A 400 -3.16 24.10 12.21
CA LEU A 400 -3.99 23.86 11.04
C LEU A 400 -4.88 22.62 11.28
N ASP A 401 -6.03 22.61 10.63
CA ASP A 401 -6.89 21.45 10.46
C ASP A 401 -6.98 21.15 8.96
N ILE A 402 -6.92 19.86 8.61
CA ILE A 402 -7.11 19.40 7.24
C ILE A 402 -8.61 19.14 7.04
N ASP A 403 -9.30 20.12 6.46
CA ASP A 403 -10.73 20.07 6.18
C ASP A 403 -10.97 19.51 4.76
N HIS A 404 -11.92 18.59 4.65
CA HIS A 404 -12.34 18.07 3.34
C HIS A 404 -13.26 19.05 2.61
N ILE A 405 -13.73 20.11 3.31
CA ILE A 405 -14.77 21.07 2.91
C ILE A 405 -16.14 20.43 2.74
N THR A 406 -16.23 19.33 2.00
CA THR A 406 -17.37 18.42 2.05
C THR A 406 -17.13 17.41 3.16
N SER A 407 -18.00 17.35 4.15
CA SER A 407 -17.74 16.50 5.32
C SER A 407 -17.52 15.03 4.94
N GLN A 408 -16.64 14.32 5.65
CA GLN A 408 -16.40 12.88 5.41
C GLN A 408 -17.70 12.05 5.46
N ALA A 409 -18.68 12.46 6.26
CA ALA A 409 -19.99 11.81 6.33
C ALA A 409 -20.80 12.00 5.03
N ALA A 410 -20.74 13.18 4.42
CA ALA A 410 -21.36 13.45 3.11
C ALA A 410 -20.64 12.68 2.00
N LEU A 411 -19.30 12.67 1.97
CA LEU A 411 -18.52 11.87 1.02
C LEU A 411 -18.81 10.37 1.16
N ARG A 412 -18.89 9.85 2.39
CA ARG A 412 -19.31 8.46 2.64
C ARG A 412 -20.71 8.19 2.10
N THR A 413 -21.66 9.10 2.33
CA THR A 413 -23.03 8.96 1.82
C THR A 413 -23.04 8.91 0.29
N TYR A 414 -22.30 9.82 -0.36
CA TYR A 414 -22.14 9.82 -1.81
C TYR A 414 -21.58 8.49 -2.34
N ILE A 415 -20.53 7.94 -1.71
CA ILE A 415 -19.93 6.68 -2.13
C ILE A 415 -20.95 5.53 -2.03
N VAL A 416 -21.64 5.42 -0.89
CA VAL A 416 -22.62 4.34 -0.66
C VAL A 416 -23.82 4.45 -1.61
N ASP A 417 -24.25 5.65 -1.96
CA ASP A 417 -25.41 5.88 -2.83
C ASP A 417 -25.10 5.68 -4.33
N ASN A 418 -23.83 5.80 -4.75
CA ASN A 418 -23.44 5.78 -6.17
C ASN A 418 -22.66 4.55 -6.61
N PHE A 419 -22.15 3.74 -5.68
CA PHE A 419 -21.32 2.58 -5.99
C PHE A 419 -21.83 1.32 -5.28
N ASP A 420 -22.07 0.26 -6.04
CA ASP A 420 -22.50 -1.04 -5.51
C ASP A 420 -21.30 -1.84 -4.94
N ASN A 421 -21.56 -2.62 -3.89
CA ASN A 421 -20.61 -3.57 -3.27
C ASN A 421 -19.32 -2.95 -2.71
N VAL A 422 -19.30 -1.66 -2.35
CA VAL A 422 -18.13 -1.04 -1.73
C VAL A 422 -17.97 -1.52 -0.28
N THR A 423 -16.78 -2.01 0.05
CA THR A 423 -16.42 -2.49 1.39
C THR A 423 -16.09 -1.32 2.35
N PRO A 424 -16.21 -1.52 3.67
CA PRO A 424 -15.79 -0.51 4.65
C PRO A 424 -14.32 -0.05 4.49
N GLU A 425 -13.43 -0.96 4.11
CA GLU A 425 -12.02 -0.71 3.85
C GLU A 425 -11.83 0.19 2.62
N GLU A 426 -12.56 -0.06 1.53
CA GLU A 426 -12.55 0.78 0.33
C GLU A 426 -13.10 2.18 0.62
N ILE A 427 -14.17 2.30 1.41
CA ILE A 427 -14.70 3.60 1.84
C ILE A 427 -13.63 4.36 2.63
N LYS A 428 -12.97 3.71 3.59
CA LYS A 428 -11.89 4.34 4.38
C LYS A 428 -10.74 4.78 3.48
N TYR A 429 -10.35 3.96 2.50
CA TYR A 429 -9.33 4.30 1.53
C TYR A 429 -9.73 5.53 0.69
N LEU A 430 -10.92 5.53 0.09
CA LEU A 430 -11.42 6.66 -0.73
C LEU A 430 -11.50 7.96 0.07
N LEU A 431 -11.99 7.91 1.32
CA LEU A 431 -11.99 9.07 2.21
C LEU A 431 -10.57 9.57 2.52
N SER A 432 -9.60 8.66 2.68
CA SER A 432 -8.20 9.06 2.87
C SER A 432 -7.57 9.71 1.64
N GLN A 433 -8.12 9.43 0.45
CA GLN A 433 -7.64 9.98 -0.83
C GLN A 433 -8.39 11.25 -1.25
N ALA A 434 -9.48 11.60 -0.55
CA ALA A 434 -10.35 12.70 -0.93
C ALA A 434 -9.62 14.06 -0.90
N PRO A 435 -10.06 15.02 -1.74
CA PRO A 435 -9.51 16.36 -1.76
C PRO A 435 -9.76 17.06 -0.43
N SER A 436 -8.79 17.85 0.02
CA SER A 436 -8.85 18.58 1.29
C SER A 436 -8.00 19.83 1.21
N ILE A 437 -8.20 20.72 2.16
CA ILE A 437 -7.47 21.98 2.31
C ILE A 437 -7.02 22.16 3.76
N ALA A 438 -5.83 22.73 3.94
CA ALA A 438 -5.34 23.11 5.24
C ALA A 438 -5.84 24.49 5.65
N ILE A 439 -6.58 24.57 6.75
CA ILE A 439 -7.15 25.83 7.25
C ILE A 439 -6.83 26.01 8.74
N PRO A 440 -6.74 27.26 9.26
CA PRO A 440 -6.52 27.47 10.68
C PRO A 440 -7.61 26.81 11.53
N GLN A 441 -7.21 26.19 12.66
CA GLN A 441 -8.11 25.59 13.64
C GLN A 441 -9.16 26.60 14.14
N SER A 442 -8.79 27.88 14.31
CA SER A 442 -9.72 28.95 14.68
C SER A 442 -10.85 29.10 13.66
N VAL A 443 -10.50 29.08 12.37
CA VAL A 443 -11.45 29.21 11.27
C VAL A 443 -12.31 27.96 11.14
N HIS A 444 -11.70 26.78 11.12
CA HIS A 444 -12.41 25.50 11.02
C HIS A 444 -13.44 25.35 12.15
N ARG A 445 -13.03 25.61 13.40
CA ARG A 445 -13.92 25.50 14.56
C ARG A 445 -15.02 26.56 14.59
N LYS A 446 -14.77 27.78 14.11
CA LYS A 446 -15.74 28.87 14.23
C LYS A 446 -16.71 28.91 13.05
N TYR A 447 -16.23 28.68 11.84
CA TYR A 447 -16.97 28.95 10.61
C TYR A 447 -17.41 27.71 9.83
N SER A 448 -16.69 26.58 9.95
CA SER A 448 -17.00 25.42 9.13
C SER A 448 -18.33 24.79 9.52
N GLU A 449 -19.22 24.64 8.53
CA GLU A 449 -20.51 23.97 8.69
C GLU A 449 -20.36 22.46 8.90
N THR A 450 -19.19 21.90 8.54
CA THR A 450 -18.88 20.47 8.67
C THR A 450 -18.31 20.11 10.05
N TYR A 451 -18.00 21.11 10.90
CA TYR A 451 -17.37 20.89 12.19
C TYR A 451 -18.38 20.55 13.31
N ALA A 452 -18.14 19.41 13.96
CA ALA A 452 -18.85 18.91 15.13
C ALA A 452 -20.38 18.85 14.96
N GLY A 453 -21.15 19.36 15.93
CA GLY A 453 -22.61 19.25 16.00
C GLY A 453 -23.40 20.01 14.91
N ARG A 454 -22.72 20.75 14.03
CA ARG A 454 -23.36 21.46 12.89
C ARG A 454 -23.57 20.56 11.68
N ASN A 455 -22.83 19.45 11.59
CA ASN A 455 -22.93 18.49 10.50
C ASN A 455 -24.11 17.52 10.72
N VAL A 456 -25.34 18.00 10.51
CA VAL A 456 -26.57 17.21 10.67
C VAL A 456 -26.87 16.33 9.46
N LYS A 457 -27.53 15.17 9.66
CA LYS A 457 -27.82 14.18 8.61
C LYS A 457 -28.52 14.75 7.36
N ALA A 458 -29.38 15.75 7.54
CA ALA A 458 -30.07 16.39 6.42
C ALA A 458 -29.09 17.13 5.49
N LYS A 459 -28.14 17.87 6.08
CA LYS A 459 -27.07 18.56 5.35
C LYS A 459 -26.12 17.56 4.70
N GLN A 460 -25.77 16.46 5.37
CA GLN A 460 -24.95 15.40 4.78
C GLN A 460 -25.55 14.83 3.50
N ARG A 461 -26.86 14.57 3.48
CA ARG A 461 -27.57 14.08 2.29
C ARG A 461 -27.65 15.13 1.19
N LEU A 462 -27.89 16.39 1.56
CA LEU A 462 -27.89 17.50 0.59
C LEU A 462 -26.51 17.65 -0.07
N ASP A 463 -25.45 17.68 0.72
CA ASP A 463 -24.08 17.80 0.24
C ASP A 463 -23.70 16.60 -0.64
N ALA A 464 -24.06 15.38 -0.22
CA ALA A 464 -23.86 14.17 -1.01
C ALA A 464 -24.59 14.21 -2.36
N SER A 465 -25.76 14.85 -2.44
CA SER A 465 -26.52 14.92 -3.70
C SER A 465 -25.86 15.83 -4.76
N ASN A 466 -25.02 16.78 -4.34
CA ASN A 466 -24.31 17.67 -5.24
C ASN A 466 -23.00 18.16 -4.60
N LEU A 467 -21.94 17.34 -4.73
CA LEU A 467 -20.63 17.61 -4.16
C LEU A 467 -20.05 18.96 -4.63
N LYS A 468 -20.26 19.34 -5.89
CA LYS A 468 -19.76 20.62 -6.42
C LYS A 468 -20.39 21.82 -5.69
N ALA A 469 -21.71 21.81 -5.53
CA ALA A 469 -22.41 22.86 -4.80
C ALA A 469 -22.07 22.83 -3.30
N ALA A 470 -21.84 21.65 -2.73
CA ALA A 470 -21.40 21.49 -1.35
C ALA A 470 -20.03 22.13 -1.11
N VAL A 471 -19.07 21.90 -2.02
CA VAL A 471 -17.75 22.55 -1.96
C VAL A 471 -17.92 24.07 -1.95
N ASP A 472 -18.66 24.65 -2.90
CA ASP A 472 -18.85 26.10 -2.96
C ASP A 472 -19.51 26.66 -1.68
N SER A 473 -20.63 26.06 -1.25
CA SER A 473 -21.37 26.51 -0.07
C SER A 473 -20.54 26.41 1.22
N ASN A 474 -19.84 25.30 1.42
CA ASN A 474 -19.08 25.07 2.65
C ASN A 474 -17.78 25.91 2.64
N PHE A 475 -17.20 26.16 1.45
CA PHE A 475 -16.04 27.05 1.31
C PHE A 475 -16.43 28.52 1.57
N ASP A 476 -17.59 28.96 1.10
CA ASP A 476 -18.11 30.31 1.38
C ASP A 476 -18.29 30.55 2.90
N ALA A 477 -18.70 29.53 3.65
CA ALA A 477 -18.82 29.62 5.10
C ALA A 477 -17.48 29.94 5.77
N ILE A 478 -16.39 29.27 5.35
CA ILE A 478 -15.05 29.49 5.93
C ILE A 478 -14.33 30.72 5.36
N LYS A 479 -14.67 31.18 4.15
CA LYS A 479 -14.07 32.35 3.49
C LYS A 479 -14.08 33.58 4.40
N ARG A 480 -15.19 33.82 5.10
CA ARG A 480 -15.29 34.92 6.07
C ARG A 480 -14.21 34.82 7.16
N GLY A 481 -14.02 33.63 7.73
CA GLY A 481 -13.00 33.42 8.76
C GLY A 481 -11.58 33.60 8.24
N LEU A 482 -11.31 33.14 7.02
CA LEU A 482 -10.00 33.31 6.38
C LEU A 482 -9.68 34.80 6.14
N LEU A 483 -10.66 35.59 5.69
CA LEU A 483 -10.48 37.04 5.54
C LEU A 483 -10.24 37.74 6.89
N GLU A 484 -10.92 37.29 7.96
CA GLU A 484 -10.74 37.83 9.33
C GLU A 484 -9.35 37.51 9.91
N GLU A 485 -8.75 36.37 9.56
CA GLU A 485 -7.38 35.98 9.92
C GLU A 485 -6.30 36.67 9.05
N GLY A 486 -6.70 37.45 8.04
CA GLY A 486 -5.80 38.27 7.23
C GLY A 486 -5.27 37.62 5.94
N TYR A 487 -5.85 36.50 5.50
CA TYR A 487 -5.49 35.91 4.20
C TYR A 487 -6.00 36.77 3.05
N ALA A 488 -5.18 36.90 1.98
CA ALA A 488 -5.58 37.65 0.81
C ALA A 488 -6.69 36.93 0.04
N GLU A 489 -7.70 37.69 -0.41
CA GLU A 489 -8.84 37.11 -1.14
C GLU A 489 -8.42 36.35 -2.40
N GLY A 490 -7.37 36.81 -3.09
CA GLY A 490 -6.83 36.12 -4.26
C GLY A 490 -6.28 34.73 -3.94
N ASP A 491 -5.61 34.55 -2.81
CA ASP A 491 -5.08 33.25 -2.38
C ASP A 491 -6.21 32.30 -1.94
N ILE A 492 -7.24 32.85 -1.29
CA ILE A 492 -8.43 32.09 -0.89
C ILE A 492 -9.18 31.55 -2.13
N GLU A 493 -9.41 32.39 -3.14
CA GLU A 493 -10.11 31.96 -4.35
C GLU A 493 -9.25 31.02 -5.22
N LYS A 494 -7.93 31.20 -5.23
CA LYS A 494 -7.01 30.25 -5.85
C LYS A 494 -7.10 28.86 -5.20
N ALA A 495 -7.11 28.80 -3.87
CA ALA A 495 -7.29 27.53 -3.17
C ALA A 495 -8.65 26.88 -3.46
N ARG A 496 -9.73 27.68 -3.60
CA ARG A 496 -11.03 27.17 -4.05
C ARG A 496 -10.95 26.54 -5.44
N GLU A 497 -10.27 27.20 -6.38
CA GLU A 497 -10.07 26.70 -7.74
C GLU A 497 -9.26 25.39 -7.75
N GLU A 498 -8.16 25.34 -7.01
CA GLU A 498 -7.33 24.13 -6.86
C GLU A 498 -8.15 22.96 -6.28
N LEU A 499 -9.00 23.24 -5.30
CA LEU A 499 -9.88 22.23 -4.71
C LEU A 499 -10.87 21.68 -5.73
N HIS A 500 -11.47 22.54 -6.56
CA HIS A 500 -12.34 22.10 -7.65
C HIS A 500 -11.60 21.28 -8.71
N ASN A 501 -10.38 21.69 -9.07
CA ASN A 501 -9.57 20.96 -10.04
C ASN A 501 -9.23 19.56 -9.52
N LEU A 502 -8.82 19.44 -8.26
CA LEU A 502 -8.50 18.15 -7.65
C LEU A 502 -9.73 17.22 -7.56
N HIS A 503 -10.92 17.75 -7.25
CA HIS A 503 -12.15 16.97 -7.28
C HIS A 503 -12.48 16.42 -8.67
N LYS A 504 -12.27 17.23 -9.72
CA LYS A 504 -12.48 16.81 -11.12
C LYS A 504 -11.45 15.78 -11.57
N GLU A 505 -10.19 15.99 -11.25
CA GLU A 505 -9.09 15.06 -11.56
C GLU A 505 -9.32 13.69 -10.92
N GLN A 506 -9.84 13.66 -9.69
CA GLN A 506 -10.19 12.43 -8.98
C GLN A 506 -11.58 11.86 -9.35
N GLY A 507 -12.37 12.57 -10.15
CA GLY A 507 -13.67 12.10 -10.65
C GLY A 507 -14.83 12.21 -9.66
N TRP A 508 -14.73 13.03 -8.60
CA TRP A 508 -15.84 13.25 -7.66
C TRP A 508 -17.02 13.99 -8.30
N TYR A 509 -16.74 14.90 -9.24
CA TYR A 509 -17.73 15.55 -10.08
C TYR A 509 -17.09 16.06 -11.38
N LYS A 510 -17.93 16.49 -12.33
CA LYS A 510 -17.52 17.00 -13.65
C LYS A 510 -17.33 18.51 -13.67
#